data_AF-A0A1D3D5V6-F1
#
_entry.id   AF-A0A1D3D5V6-F1
#
_cell.length_a   1.000
_cell.length_b   1.000
_cell.length_c   1.000
_cell.angle_alpha   90.00
_cell.angle_beta   90.00
_cell.angle_gamma   90.00
#
_symmetry.space_group_name_H-M   'P 1'
#
loop_
_entity.id
_entity.type
_entity.pdbx_description
1 polymer ?
#
loop_
_entity_poly.entity_id
_entity_poly.type
_entity_poly.pdbx_seq_one_letter_code
_entity_poly.pdbx_strand_id
1 'polypeptide(L)'
;MLWRDRSAASPALVTSRFSLGGIRDFRLKLFPAGNPSSKPDHISIHLEQLEIWRALVFPITLTVGGVSQGPFKFRSPEYFQAANSFCKIEDLKLEGDSLHVRVEISPG
;
A
#
# COMPACT_ATOMS: atom_id res chain seq x y z
N MET A 1 11.35 28.13 -0.54
CA MET A 1 11.44 26.80 0.13
C MET A 1 10.05 26.48 0.66
N LEU A 2 9.26 25.67 -0.06
CA LEU A 2 7.91 25.30 0.37
C LEU A 2 8.04 24.27 1.50
N TRP A 3 7.79 24.73 2.72
CA TRP A 3 7.54 23.87 3.86
C TRP A 3 6.22 23.14 3.58
N ARG A 4 6.29 21.88 3.13
CA ARG A 4 5.10 21.01 3.08
C ARG A 4 4.70 20.74 4.53
N ASP A 5 3.69 21.47 4.96
CA ASP A 5 3.02 21.26 6.24
C ASP A 5 2.56 19.80 6.31
N ARG A 6 3.20 19.01 7.17
CA ARG A 6 2.86 17.60 7.40
C ARG A 6 1.52 17.46 8.14
N SER A 7 0.93 18.57 8.61
CA SER A 7 -0.41 18.63 9.20
C SER A 7 -1.51 18.44 8.14
N ALA A 8 -1.23 18.78 6.87
CA ALA A 8 -2.12 18.57 5.74
C ALA A 8 -1.72 17.30 4.96
N ALA A 9 -1.57 16.17 5.64
CA ALA A 9 -1.35 14.89 4.97
C ALA A 9 -2.46 14.69 3.92
N SER A 10 -2.09 14.69 2.64
CA SER A 10 -3.05 14.55 1.56
C SER A 10 -3.89 13.29 1.79
N PRO A 11 -5.22 13.35 1.60
CA PRO A 11 -6.08 12.21 1.87
C PRO A 11 -5.63 11.02 1.04
N ALA A 12 -5.73 9.82 1.62
CA ALA A 12 -5.36 8.59 0.92
C ALA A 12 -6.19 8.45 -0.35
N LEU A 13 -5.55 8.04 -1.44
CA LEU A 13 -6.23 7.52 -2.62
C LEU A 13 -6.70 6.10 -2.30
N VAL A 14 -8.00 5.83 -2.49
CA VAL A 14 -8.61 4.57 -2.04
C VAL A 14 -9.26 3.86 -3.22
N THR A 15 -9.02 2.56 -3.34
CA THR A 15 -9.68 1.74 -4.37
C THR A 15 -11.13 1.44 -3.99
N SER A 16 -11.93 1.04 -4.97
CA SER A 16 -13.15 0.28 -4.71
C SER A 16 -12.84 -0.99 -3.92
N ARG A 17 -13.86 -1.55 -3.27
CA ARG A 17 -13.72 -2.80 -2.53
C ARG A 17 -13.53 -3.98 -3.48
N PHE A 18 -12.72 -4.95 -3.08
CA PHE A 18 -12.48 -6.17 -3.84
C PHE A 18 -12.36 -7.40 -2.95
N SER A 19 -12.38 -8.58 -3.56
CA SER A 19 -12.14 -9.85 -2.88
C SER A 19 -10.70 -10.30 -3.10
N LEU A 20 -10.07 -10.88 -2.07
CA LEU A 20 -8.70 -11.39 -2.12
C LEU A 20 -8.65 -12.74 -1.40
N GLY A 21 -8.18 -13.80 -2.08
CA GLY A 21 -8.06 -15.13 -1.47
C GLY A 21 -9.38 -15.73 -1.00
N GLY A 22 -10.49 -15.41 -1.67
CA GLY A 22 -11.83 -15.85 -1.26
C GLY A 22 -12.41 -15.13 -0.04
N ILE A 23 -11.76 -14.05 0.43
CA ILE A 23 -12.25 -13.18 1.51
C ILE A 23 -12.72 -11.86 0.87
N ARG A 24 -13.88 -11.35 1.28
CA ARG A 24 -14.50 -10.13 0.71
C ARG A 24 -14.03 -8.87 1.44
N ASP A 25 -14.39 -7.72 0.87
CA ASP A 25 -14.26 -6.39 1.49
C ASP A 25 -12.83 -5.95 1.85
N PHE A 26 -11.89 -6.13 0.93
CA PHE A 26 -10.59 -5.46 0.95
C PHE A 26 -10.61 -4.14 0.18
N ARG A 27 -9.71 -3.22 0.55
CA ARG A 27 -9.36 -2.06 -0.28
C ARG A 27 -7.89 -1.70 -0.11
N LEU A 28 -7.29 -1.07 -1.13
CA LEU A 28 -5.97 -0.47 -1.03
C LEU A 28 -6.11 1.03 -0.74
N LYS A 29 -5.25 1.52 0.16
CA LYS A 29 -5.05 2.93 0.47
C LYS A 29 -3.63 3.33 0.07
N LEU A 30 -3.49 4.27 -0.84
CA LEU A 30 -2.21 4.83 -1.25
C LEU A 30 -2.07 6.26 -0.72
N PHE A 31 -0.94 6.59 -0.11
CA PHE A 31 -0.58 7.94 0.30
C PHE A 31 0.65 8.37 -0.51
N PRO A 32 0.47 9.16 -1.58
CA PRO A 32 1.58 9.60 -2.42
C PRO A 32 2.63 10.45 -1.66
N ALA A 33 2.20 11.15 -0.61
CA ALA A 33 3.08 11.95 0.25
C ALA A 33 3.58 11.18 1.49
N GLY A 34 3.30 9.88 1.58
CA GLY A 34 3.51 9.10 2.79
C GLY A 34 2.42 9.32 3.86
N ASN A 35 2.44 8.47 4.88
CA ASN A 35 1.65 8.59 6.10
C ASN A 35 2.53 9.15 7.25
N PRO A 36 1.99 9.40 8.45
CA PRO A 36 2.78 9.97 9.56
C PRO A 36 3.99 9.14 10.00
N SER A 37 4.04 7.85 9.68
CA SER A 37 5.14 6.94 9.99
C SER A 37 6.09 6.72 8.81
N SER A 38 5.87 7.37 7.67
CA SER A 38 6.72 7.25 6.49
C SER A 38 8.05 7.96 6.67
N LYS A 39 9.10 7.37 6.10
CA LYS A 39 10.35 8.08 5.83
C LYS A 39 10.09 9.25 4.88
N PRO A 40 10.91 10.31 4.92
CA PRO A 40 10.83 11.41 3.95
C PRO A 40 10.85 10.90 2.51
N ASP A 41 10.05 11.54 1.66
CA ASP A 41 9.92 11.29 0.22
C ASP A 41 9.47 9.87 -0.18
N HIS A 42 9.06 9.05 0.80
CA HIS A 42 8.47 7.75 0.56
C HIS A 42 6.95 7.84 0.47
N ILE A 43 6.39 7.07 -0.45
CA ILE A 43 4.95 6.78 -0.47
C ILE A 43 4.64 5.71 0.59
N SER A 44 3.37 5.60 0.96
CA SER A 44 2.89 4.45 1.74
C SER A 44 1.68 3.81 1.08
N ILE A 45 1.55 2.50 1.21
CA ILE A 45 0.42 1.72 0.70
C ILE A 45 -0.06 0.74 1.76
N HIS A 46 -1.37 0.67 1.98
CA HIS A 46 -1.98 -0.20 2.98
C HIS A 46 -3.10 -1.01 2.36
N LEU A 47 -3.05 -2.33 2.55
CA LEU A 47 -4.19 -3.21 2.40
C LEU A 47 -5.04 -3.13 3.67
N GLU A 48 -6.31 -2.80 3.51
CA GLU A 48 -7.28 -2.77 4.59
C GLU A 48 -8.34 -3.84 4.36
N GLN A 49 -8.56 -4.64 5.40
CA GLN A 49 -9.64 -5.60 5.47
C GLN A 49 -10.76 -5.00 6.30
N LEU A 50 -11.92 -4.74 5.68
CA LEU A 50 -13.05 -4.08 6.34
C LEU A 50 -13.91 -5.06 7.13
N GLU A 51 -14.05 -6.29 6.64
CA GLU A 51 -14.75 -7.37 7.34
C GLU A 51 -13.76 -8.36 7.96
N ILE A 52 -13.80 -8.49 9.28
CA ILE A 52 -12.79 -9.25 10.06
C ILE A 52 -13.19 -10.70 10.38
N TRP A 53 -14.20 -11.25 9.70
CA TRP A 53 -14.71 -12.61 9.98
C TRP A 53 -13.72 -13.73 9.64
N ARG A 54 -12.80 -13.50 8.70
CA ARG A 54 -11.78 -14.47 8.28
C ARG A 54 -10.45 -13.78 8.04
N ALA A 55 -9.38 -14.22 8.69
CA ALA A 55 -8.06 -13.64 8.46
C ALA A 55 -7.47 -14.04 7.10
N LEU A 56 -6.80 -13.11 6.42
CA LEU A 56 -5.94 -13.44 5.29
C LEU A 56 -4.68 -14.12 5.80
N VAL A 57 -4.56 -15.42 5.53
CA VAL A 57 -3.45 -16.27 6.03
C VAL A 57 -2.30 -16.39 5.03
N PHE A 58 -2.57 -16.14 3.76
CA PHE A 58 -1.55 -16.25 2.72
C PHE A 58 -0.64 -15.02 2.70
N PRO A 59 0.67 -15.18 2.45
CA PRO A 59 1.55 -14.06 2.21
C PRO A 59 1.10 -13.23 1.00
N ILE A 60 1.34 -11.93 1.08
CA ILE A 60 0.99 -10.99 0.01
C ILE A 60 2.21 -10.25 -0.50
N THR A 61 2.17 -9.92 -1.78
CA THR A 61 3.08 -8.97 -2.42
C THR A 61 2.28 -7.74 -2.82
N LEU A 62 2.80 -6.56 -2.47
CA LEU A 62 2.26 -5.26 -2.85
C LEU A 62 3.10 -4.69 -3.99
N THR A 63 2.45 -4.11 -4.99
CA THR A 63 3.12 -3.47 -6.13
C THR A 63 2.55 -2.07 -6.36
N VAL A 64 3.42 -1.08 -6.55
CA VAL A 64 3.05 0.30 -6.93
C VAL A 64 3.98 0.78 -8.02
N GLY A 65 3.45 1.18 -9.18
CA GLY A 65 4.25 1.75 -10.26
C GLY A 65 5.45 0.89 -10.70
N GLY A 66 5.29 -0.43 -10.68
CA GLY A 66 6.35 -1.39 -11.03
C GLY A 66 7.32 -1.77 -9.91
N VAL A 67 7.25 -1.14 -8.74
CA VAL A 67 8.02 -1.54 -7.55
C VAL A 67 7.19 -2.53 -6.75
N SER A 68 7.75 -3.71 -6.46
CA SER A 68 7.11 -4.76 -5.66
C SER A 68 7.83 -4.99 -4.34
N GLN A 69 7.08 -5.18 -3.26
CA GLN A 69 7.60 -5.65 -1.98
C GLN A 69 6.75 -6.78 -1.43
N GLY A 70 7.44 -7.82 -0.96
CA GLY A 70 6.84 -9.05 -0.45
C GLY A 70 7.67 -10.26 -0.86
N PRO A 71 7.19 -11.48 -0.56
CA PRO A 71 5.93 -11.74 0.15
C PRO A 71 6.04 -11.47 1.67
N PHE A 72 4.98 -10.93 2.27
CA PHE A 72 4.87 -10.75 3.73
C PHE A 72 3.56 -11.32 4.25
N LYS A 73 3.54 -11.77 5.50
CA LYS A 73 2.28 -12.10 6.18
C LYS A 73 1.49 -10.82 6.43
N PHE A 74 0.20 -10.81 6.09
CA PHE A 74 -0.64 -9.64 6.27
C PHE A 74 -0.65 -9.18 7.75
N ARG A 75 -0.42 -7.88 7.98
CA ARG A 75 -0.28 -7.24 9.30
C ARG A 75 0.91 -7.73 10.16
N SER A 76 1.92 -8.38 9.57
CA SER A 76 3.18 -8.64 10.27
C SER A 76 4.01 -7.35 10.43
N PRO A 77 5.03 -7.34 11.32
CA PRO A 77 5.95 -6.22 11.44
C PRO A 77 6.64 -5.86 10.10
N GLU A 78 7.04 -6.86 9.32
CA GLU A 78 7.67 -6.68 8.01
C GLU A 78 6.70 -6.04 7.02
N TYR A 79 5.43 -6.48 7.03
CA TYR A 79 4.37 -5.84 6.25
C TYR A 79 4.23 -4.36 6.63
N PHE A 80 4.18 -4.00 7.91
CA PHE A 80 4.02 -2.60 8.31
C PHE A 80 5.25 -1.75 7.98
N GLN A 81 6.46 -2.31 8.13
CA GLN A 81 7.70 -1.64 7.77
C GLN A 81 7.74 -1.31 6.28
N ALA A 82 7.38 -2.29 5.43
CA ALA A 82 7.25 -2.13 3.99
C ALA A 82 6.12 -1.14 3.63
N ALA A 83 4.90 -1.37 4.12
CA ALA A 83 3.71 -0.58 3.81
C ALA A 83 3.85 0.91 4.18
N ASN A 84 4.45 1.22 5.34
CA ASN A 84 4.62 2.60 5.81
C ASN A 84 5.67 3.38 5.02
N SER A 85 6.68 2.73 4.43
CA SER A 85 7.71 3.40 3.63
C SER A 85 8.00 2.57 2.39
N PHE A 86 7.00 2.48 1.51
CA PHE A 86 6.97 1.47 0.44
C PHE A 86 8.08 1.70 -0.59
N CYS A 87 8.15 2.87 -1.20
CA CYS A 87 9.29 3.26 -2.02
C CYS A 87 9.35 4.76 -2.10
N LYS A 88 10.44 5.30 -2.65
CA LYS A 88 10.43 6.73 -2.95
C LYS A 88 9.49 7.02 -4.11
N ILE A 89 8.93 8.22 -4.12
CA ILE A 89 8.05 8.65 -5.21
C ILE A 89 8.77 8.67 -6.57
N GLU A 90 10.08 8.93 -6.58
CA GLU A 90 10.92 8.94 -7.79
C GLU A 90 11.13 7.56 -8.42
N ASP A 91 10.94 6.48 -7.65
CA ASP A 91 11.10 5.11 -8.14
C ASP A 91 9.85 4.62 -8.92
N LEU A 92 8.74 5.36 -8.85
CA LEU A 92 7.49 4.98 -9.46
C LEU A 92 7.49 5.23 -10.97
N LYS A 93 7.12 4.19 -11.72
CA LYS A 93 6.86 4.31 -13.16
C LYS A 93 5.38 4.55 -13.38
N LEU A 94 5.07 5.62 -14.11
CA LEU A 94 3.73 5.90 -14.61
C LEU A 94 3.56 5.27 -15.99
N GLU A 95 2.36 4.79 -16.26
CA GLU A 95 1.91 4.40 -17.59
C GLU A 95 1.04 5.53 -18.15
N GLY A 96 1.68 6.44 -18.90
CA GLY A 96 1.10 7.74 -19.23
C GLY A 96 0.84 8.55 -17.95
N ASP A 97 -0.42 8.91 -17.71
CA ASP A 97 -0.86 9.60 -16.49
C ASP A 97 -1.43 8.65 -15.42
N SER A 98 -1.25 7.33 -15.60
CA SER A 98 -1.82 6.32 -14.71
C SER A 98 -0.75 5.69 -13.81
N LEU A 99 -1.09 5.53 -12.52
CA LEU A 99 -0.31 4.76 -11.57
C LEU A 99 -1.06 3.46 -11.23
N HIS A 100 -0.44 2.32 -11.52
CA HIS A 100 -1.01 1.02 -11.20
C HIS A 100 -0.58 0.56 -9.80
N VAL A 101 -1.57 0.15 -9.00
CA VAL A 101 -1.38 -0.49 -7.69
C VAL A 101 -1.94 -1.90 -7.73
N ARG A 102 -1.24 -2.85 -7.09
CA ARG A 102 -1.64 -4.25 -7.04
C ARG A 102 -1.36 -4.87 -5.69
N VAL A 103 -2.20 -5.82 -5.31
CA VAL A 103 -1.91 -6.80 -4.27
C VAL A 103 -2.11 -8.19 -4.85
N GLU A 104 -1.15 -9.08 -4.61
CA GLU A 104 -1.19 -10.46 -5.08
C GLU A 104 -0.98 -11.40 -3.89
N ILE A 105 -1.73 -12.50 -3.87
CA ILE A 105 -1.41 -13.62 -2.99
C ILE A 105 -0.21 -14.34 -3.58
N SER A 106 0.85 -14.46 -2.78
CA SER A 106 2.05 -15.19 -3.19
C SER A 106 1.88 -16.66 -2.82
N PRO A 107 2.18 -17.62 -3.73
CA PRO A 107 2.18 -19.02 -3.39
C PRO A 107 3.21 -19.27 -2.27
N GLY A 108 2.77 -19.96 -1.23
CA GLY A 108 3.64 -20.41 -0.14
C GLY A 108 4.41 -21.67 -0.49
#